data_AF-A0A3P7XVW6-F1
#
_entry.id   AF-A0A3P7XVW6-F1
#
_cell.length_a   1.000
_cell.length_b   1.000
_cell.length_c   1.000
_cell.angle_alpha   90.00
_cell.angle_beta   90.00
_cell.angle_gamma   90.00
#
_symmetry.space_group_name_H-M   'P 1'
#
loop_
_entity.id
_entity.type
_entity.pdbx_description
1 polymer ?
#
loop_
_entity_poly.entity_id
_entity_poly.type
_entity_poly.pdbx_seq_one_letter_code
_entity_poly.pdbx_strand_id
1 'polypeptide(L)'
;MESQYTDKWTEKSLIKDLLRDYEKRARPVVDGMSPEITVGNTTVQQITVAFGLGLIQILQLNENEQILTVSVRSLYRWTDYHLVWNPEEYENITHLNIPTDKIWLPDIALYN
;
A
#
# COMPACT_ATOMS: atom_id res chain seq x y z
N MET A 1 9.69 32.06 9.89
CA MET A 1 8.39 31.44 10.24
C MET A 1 7.53 31.26 8.97
N GLU A 2 8.12 30.80 7.86
CA GLU A 2 7.47 30.76 6.54
C GLU A 2 7.39 29.36 5.90
N SER A 3 7.98 28.31 6.49
CA SER A 3 8.10 27.02 5.79
C SER A 3 6.94 26.04 6.00
N GLN A 4 5.96 26.29 6.87
CA GLN A 4 4.88 25.31 7.09
C GLN A 4 3.70 25.41 6.09
N TYR A 5 3.60 26.51 5.34
CA TYR A 5 2.50 26.73 4.41
C TYR A 5 2.80 26.27 2.98
N THR A 6 4.07 26.32 2.56
CA THR A 6 4.53 25.89 1.22
C THR A 6 4.43 24.37 1.07
N ASP A 7 4.92 23.63 2.07
CA ASP A 7 4.92 22.15 2.07
C ASP A 7 3.53 21.55 1.78
N LYS A 8 2.48 22.13 2.37
CA LYS A 8 1.09 21.62 2.20
C LYS A 8 0.56 21.78 0.79
N TRP A 9 0.95 22.83 0.08
CA TRP A 9 0.47 23.07 -1.28
C TRP A 9 1.22 22.19 -2.28
N THR A 10 2.53 22.03 -2.09
CA THR A 10 3.37 21.14 -2.90
C THR A 10 2.95 19.68 -2.73
N GLU A 11 2.72 19.21 -1.50
CA GLU A 11 2.20 17.87 -1.22
C GLU A 11 0.88 17.61 -1.95
N LYS A 12 -0.03 18.58 -1.90
CA LYS A 12 -1.34 18.47 -2.55
C LYS A 12 -1.23 18.40 -4.08
N SER A 13 -0.33 19.18 -4.68
CA SER A 13 -0.06 19.15 -6.12
C SER A 13 0.55 17.82 -6.52
N LEU A 14 1.55 17.33 -5.78
CA LEU A 14 2.15 16.02 -6.02
C LEU A 14 1.12 14.88 -5.95
N ILE A 15 0.27 14.86 -4.92
CA ILE A 15 -0.81 13.86 -4.82
C ILE A 15 -1.75 13.94 -6.01
N LYS A 16 -2.09 15.15 -6.48
CA LYS A 16 -2.97 15.34 -7.63
C LYS A 16 -2.33 14.82 -8.92
N ASP A 17 -1.03 15.04 -9.09
CA ASP A 17 -0.30 14.62 -10.28
C ASP A 17 -0.11 13.10 -10.31
N LEU A 18 0.26 12.49 -9.18
CA LEU A 18 0.38 11.03 -9.04
C LEU A 18 -0.96 10.30 -9.26
N LEU A 19 -2.07 10.88 -8.79
CA LEU A 19 -3.38 10.25 -8.86
C LEU A 19 -4.19 10.62 -10.12
N ARG A 20 -3.63 11.42 -11.03
CA ARG A 20 -4.37 11.93 -12.20
C ARG A 20 -4.89 10.81 -13.12
N ASP A 21 -4.04 9.83 -13.39
CA ASP A 21 -4.31 8.69 -14.28
C ASP A 21 -4.18 7.35 -13.52
N TYR A 22 -4.24 7.40 -12.19
CA TYR A 22 -4.08 6.24 -11.34
C TYR A 22 -5.38 5.42 -11.27
N GLU A 23 -5.33 4.19 -11.79
CA GLU A 23 -6.46 3.26 -11.77
C GLU A 23 -6.36 2.29 -10.59
N LYS A 24 -7.04 2.61 -9.48
CA LYS A 24 -7.00 1.80 -8.24
C LYS A 24 -7.48 0.35 -8.38
N ARG A 25 -8.19 0.01 -9.45
CA ARG A 25 -8.64 -1.36 -9.74
C ARG A 25 -7.61 -2.15 -10.53
N ALA A 26 -6.68 -1.47 -11.19
CA ALA A 26 -5.57 -2.11 -11.88
C ALA A 26 -4.46 -2.42 -10.89
N ARG A 27 -3.78 -3.55 -11.08
CA ARG A 27 -2.59 -3.86 -10.28
C ARG A 27 -1.50 -2.84 -10.63
N PRO A 28 -0.80 -2.26 -9.64
CA PRO A 28 0.16 -1.21 -9.89
C PRO A 28 1.50 -1.79 -10.37
N VAL A 29 1.54 -2.20 -11.64
CA VAL A 29 2.69 -2.82 -12.27
C VAL A 29 3.09 -2.06 -13.53
N VAL A 30 4.40 -1.90 -13.72
CA VAL A 30 4.98 -1.13 -14.83
C VAL A 30 6.06 -1.97 -15.49
N ASP A 31 5.95 -2.15 -16.80
CA ASP A 31 6.91 -2.86 -17.63
C ASP A 31 8.33 -2.30 -17.42
N GLY A 32 9.29 -3.17 -17.13
CA GLY A 32 10.68 -2.79 -16.91
C GLY A 32 11.01 -2.18 -15.54
N MET A 33 10.01 -1.87 -14.70
CA MET A 33 10.23 -1.43 -13.30
C MET A 33 9.79 -2.48 -12.28
N SER A 34 8.65 -3.14 -12.53
CA SER A 34 8.14 -4.17 -11.64
C SER A 34 8.94 -5.48 -11.78
N PRO A 35 9.23 -6.19 -10.67
CA PRO A 35 9.88 -7.48 -10.71
C PRO A 35 9.06 -8.48 -11.53
N GLU A 36 9.74 -9.22 -12.39
CA GLU A 36 9.13 -10.29 -13.18
C GLU A 36 9.46 -11.66 -12.59
N ILE A 37 8.47 -12.54 -12.57
CA ILE A 37 8.65 -13.95 -12.24
C ILE A 37 8.18 -14.81 -13.39
N THR A 38 8.90 -15.90 -13.63
CA THR A 38 8.47 -16.91 -14.59
C THR A 38 7.87 -18.09 -13.85
N VAL A 39 6.57 -18.33 -14.08
CA VAL A 39 5.83 -19.47 -13.54
C VAL A 39 5.53 -20.42 -14.70
N GLY A 40 6.26 -21.54 -14.76
CA GLY A 40 6.19 -22.45 -15.89
C GLY A 40 6.73 -21.82 -17.17
N ASN A 41 5.87 -21.60 -18.16
CA ASN A 41 6.20 -20.96 -19.44
C ASN A 41 5.73 -19.50 -19.55
N THR A 42 5.19 -18.93 -18.47
CA THR A 42 4.59 -17.59 -18.48
C THR A 42 5.37 -16.66 -17.57
N THR A 43 5.82 -15.52 -18.10
CA THR A 43 6.45 -14.45 -17.33
C THR A 43 5.39 -13.42 -16.95
N VAL A 44 5.30 -13.10 -15.66
CA VAL A 44 4.31 -12.16 -15.11
C VAL A 44 4.97 -11.20 -14.14
N GLN A 45 4.41 -10.00 -14.02
CA GLN A 45 4.85 -9.01 -13.04
C GLN A 45 4.33 -9.37 -11.64
N GLN A 46 5.22 -9.31 -10.65
CA GLN A 46 4.95 -9.61 -9.25
C GLN A 46 4.90 -8.33 -8.41
N ILE A 47 3.96 -8.31 -7.47
CA ILE A 47 3.95 -7.38 -6.35
C ILE A 47 4.15 -8.20 -5.08
N THR A 48 5.24 -7.95 -4.35
CA THR A 48 5.49 -8.58 -3.06
C THR A 48 4.80 -7.79 -1.97
N VAL A 49 3.89 -8.45 -1.24
CA VAL A 49 3.22 -7.86 -0.08
C VAL A 49 3.82 -8.44 1.19
N ALA A 50 4.52 -7.62 1.95
CA ALA A 50 4.95 -7.96 3.29
C ALA A 50 3.77 -7.77 4.25
N PHE A 51 3.43 -8.82 4.97
CA PHE A 51 2.31 -8.86 5.90
C PHE A 51 2.79 -9.14 7.31
N GLY A 52 2.25 -8.39 8.27
CA GLY A 52 2.51 -8.55 9.69
C GLY A 52 1.24 -8.50 10.50
N LEU A 53 1.19 -9.30 11.57
CA LEU A 53 0.11 -9.31 12.55
C LEU A 53 0.67 -8.97 13.92
N GLY A 54 0.06 -7.99 14.57
CA GLY A 54 0.26 -7.71 15.99
C GLY A 54 -1.00 -8.11 16.76
N LEU A 55 -0.90 -9.10 17.66
CA LEU A 55 -1.99 -9.40 18.57
C LEU A 55 -2.17 -8.21 19.54
N ILE A 56 -3.37 -7.64 19.59
CA ILE A 56 -3.73 -6.59 20.55
C ILE A 56 -4.29 -7.24 21.81
N GLN A 57 -5.31 -8.10 21.65
CA GLN A 57 -6.03 -8.70 22.77
C GLN A 57 -6.72 -10.00 22.38
N ILE A 58 -6.82 -10.94 23.33
CA ILE A 58 -7.73 -12.09 23.28
C ILE A 58 -9.06 -11.65 23.90
N LEU A 59 -10.13 -11.70 23.10
CA LEU A 59 -11.47 -11.30 23.53
C LEU A 59 -12.20 -12.46 24.20
N GLN A 60 -12.16 -13.65 23.58
CA GLN A 60 -12.83 -14.84 24.08
C GLN A 60 -12.22 -16.12 23.48
N LEU A 61 -12.23 -17.20 24.26
CA LEU A 61 -12.01 -18.56 23.78
C LEU A 61 -13.24 -19.41 24.12
N ASN A 62 -13.87 -20.01 23.11
CA ASN A 62 -14.86 -21.05 23.29
C ASN A 62 -14.18 -22.40 23.01
N GLU A 63 -13.79 -23.11 24.07
CA GLU A 63 -13.07 -24.40 23.95
C GLU A 63 -13.95 -25.51 23.35
N ASN A 64 -15.26 -25.48 23.64
CA ASN A 64 -16.21 -26.48 23.15
C ASN A 64 -16.45 -26.33 21.65
N GLU A 65 -16.54 -25.09 21.16
CA GLU A 65 -16.73 -24.79 19.73
C GLU A 65 -15.40 -24.57 18.98
N GLN A 66 -14.26 -24.59 19.69
CA GLN A 66 -12.92 -24.30 19.17
C GLN A 66 -12.80 -22.93 18.49
N ILE A 67 -13.53 -21.93 18.99
CA ILE A 67 -13.54 -20.57 18.44
C ILE A 67 -12.68 -19.66 19.33
N LEU A 68 -11.66 -19.04 18.73
CA LEU A 68 -10.85 -18.00 19.34
C LEU A 68 -11.17 -16.64 18.71
N THR A 69 -11.69 -15.71 19.51
CA THR A 69 -11.96 -14.33 19.09
C THR A 69 -10.84 -13.42 19.59
N VAL A 70 -10.12 -12.78 18.67
CA VAL A 70 -8.97 -11.91 18.95
C VAL A 70 -9.09 -10.59 18.21
N SER A 71 -8.57 -9.53 18.83
CA SER A 71 -8.32 -8.26 18.16
C SER A 71 -6.88 -8.24 17.68
N VAL A 72 -6.68 -8.06 16.37
CA VAL A 72 -5.36 -8.02 15.74
C VAL A 72 -5.17 -6.72 14.97
N ARG A 73 -3.93 -6.21 15.00
CA ARG A 73 -3.49 -5.14 14.10
C ARG A 73 -2.82 -5.78 12.89
N SER A 74 -3.40 -5.62 11.72
CA SER A 74 -2.75 -5.98 10.46
C SER A 74 -1.89 -4.84 9.95
N LEU A 75 -0.71 -5.18 9.44
CA LEU A 75 0.22 -4.27 8.79
C LEU A 75 0.57 -4.85 7.43
N TYR A 76 0.48 -4.01 6.41
CA TYR A 76 0.79 -4.36 5.02
C TYR A 76 1.82 -3.39 4.49
N ARG A 77 2.78 -3.91 3.73
CA ARG A 77 3.75 -3.10 2.98
C ARG A 77 3.93 -3.71 1.60
N TRP A 78 3.73 -2.89 0.58
CA TRP A 78 3.99 -3.25 -0.81
C TRP A 78 4.60 -2.04 -1.52
N THR A 79 5.17 -2.27 -2.70
CA THR A 79 5.66 -1.21 -3.59
C THR A 79 4.63 -0.97 -4.69
N ASP A 80 4.22 0.28 -4.86
CA ASP A 80 3.38 0.72 -5.96
C ASP A 80 4.26 1.39 -7.02
N TYR A 81 4.33 0.80 -8.22
CA TYR A 81 5.23 1.26 -9.28
C TYR A 81 4.67 2.42 -10.10
N HIS A 82 3.39 2.80 -9.92
CA HIS A 82 2.83 4.02 -10.52
C HIS A 82 3.01 5.25 -9.63
N LEU A 83 3.17 5.06 -8.32
CA LEU A 83 3.35 6.14 -7.35
C LEU A 83 4.84 6.47 -7.14
N VAL A 84 5.53 6.82 -8.22
CA VAL A 84 6.96 7.19 -8.22
C VAL A 84 7.10 8.64 -8.66
N TRP A 85 7.93 9.41 -7.95
CA TRP A 85 8.24 10.80 -8.29
C TRP A 85 9.69 11.12 -8.00
N ASN A 86 10.19 12.21 -8.58
CA ASN A 86 11.49 12.77 -8.24
C ASN A 86 11.33 13.76 -7.05
N PRO A 87 11.91 13.50 -5.87
CA PRO A 87 11.79 14.41 -4.72
C PRO A 87 12.28 15.83 -5.01
N GLU A 88 13.27 16.00 -5.88
CA GLU A 88 13.83 17.32 -6.22
C GLU A 88 12.82 18.25 -6.90
N GLU A 89 11.81 17.70 -7.58
CA GLU A 89 10.74 18.47 -8.25
C GLU A 89 9.65 18.93 -7.28
N TYR A 90 9.60 18.35 -6.08
CA TYR A 90 8.53 18.56 -5.09
C TYR A 90 9.11 18.84 -3.70
N GLU A 91 10.02 19.82 -3.61
CA GLU A 91 10.57 20.32 -2.33
C GLU A 91 11.19 19.23 -1.43
N ASN A 92 11.76 18.18 -2.03
CA ASN A 92 12.33 17.01 -1.35
C ASN A 92 11.32 16.22 -0.49
N ILE A 93 10.04 16.21 -0.88
CA ILE A 93 9.04 15.34 -0.27
C ILE A 93 9.41 13.89 -0.57
N THR A 94 9.60 13.09 0.50
CA THR A 94 9.95 11.67 0.42
C THR A 94 8.84 10.74 0.91
N HIS A 95 7.84 11.29 1.59
CA HIS A 95 6.73 10.54 2.17
C HIS A 95 5.43 11.31 1.94
N LEU A 96 4.38 10.57 1.62
CA LEU A 96 3.04 11.10 1.36
C LEU A 96 2.00 10.28 2.11
N ASN A 97 0.97 10.97 2.61
CA ASN A 97 -0.18 10.31 3.24
C ASN A 97 -1.37 10.37 2.30
N ILE A 98 -1.65 9.26 1.61
CA ILE A 98 -2.79 9.14 0.71
C ILE A 98 -3.87 8.26 1.36
N PRO A 99 -5.15 8.69 1.33
CA PRO A 99 -6.27 7.85 1.75
C PRO A 99 -6.30 6.51 1.00
N THR A 100 -6.52 5.42 1.74
CA THR A 100 -6.46 4.05 1.21
C THR A 100 -7.54 3.77 0.15
N ASP A 101 -8.63 4.52 0.13
CA ASP A 101 -9.73 4.39 -0.85
C ASP A 101 -9.37 4.90 -2.26
N LYS A 102 -8.25 5.61 -2.39
CA LYS A 102 -7.76 6.20 -3.65
C LYS A 102 -6.68 5.38 -4.35
N ILE A 103 -6.08 4.44 -3.64
CA ILE A 103 -4.98 3.61 -4.16
C ILE A 103 -5.40 2.16 -4.31
N TRP A 104 -4.66 1.40 -5.09
CA TRP A 104 -4.80 -0.04 -5.14
C TRP A 104 -4.42 -0.64 -3.78
N LEU A 105 -5.22 -1.59 -3.31
CA LEU A 105 -4.96 -2.36 -2.11
C LEU A 105 -4.89 -3.84 -2.48
N PRO A 106 -3.93 -4.59 -1.93
CA PRO A 106 -3.89 -6.03 -2.14
C PRO A 106 -5.12 -6.68 -1.50
N ASP A 107 -5.77 -7.58 -2.24
CA ASP A 107 -6.89 -8.37 -1.74
C ASP A 107 -6.36 -9.47 -0.80
N ILE A 108 -6.51 -9.27 0.50
CA ILE A 108 -6.05 -10.20 1.54
C ILE A 108 -7.21 -10.50 2.46
N ALA A 109 -7.68 -11.75 2.41
CA ALA A 109 -8.72 -12.26 3.29
C ALA A 109 -8.13 -13.29 4.26
N LEU A 110 -8.66 -13.30 5.49
CA LEU A 110 -8.44 -14.42 6.40
C LEU A 110 -9.34 -15.56 5.93
N TYR A 111 -8.73 -16.68 5.55
CA TYR A 111 -9.46 -17.92 5.32
C TYR A 111 -9.43 -18.73 6.62
N ASN A 112 -10.60 -18.99 7.22
CA ASN A 112 -10.92 -20.06 8.18
C ASN A 112 -12.23 -19.77 8.91
#